data_AF-A0A0M2T1R5-F1
#
_entry.id   AF-A0A0M2T1R5-F1
#
_cell.length_a   1.000
_cell.length_b   1.000
_cell.length_c   1.000
_cell.angle_alpha   90.00
_cell.angle_beta   90.00
_cell.angle_gamma   90.00
#
_symmetry.space_group_name_H-M   'P 1'
#
loop_
_entity.id
_entity.type
_entity.pdbx_description
1 polymer ?
#
loop_
_entity_poly.entity_id
_entity_poly.type
_entity_poly.pdbx_seq_one_letter_code
_entity_poly.pdbx_strand_id
1 'polypeptide(L)'
;MNNWKPDFSNSHDEYIASFVEALNVQNENEAILSQKRTRYTKGANQIIQQVQQRFLETRRAEEIDKALDEKNEARFMALTSEGWEKHL
;
A
#
# COMPACT_ATOMS: atom_id res chain seq x y z
N MET A 1 -64.28 -13.04 -3.09
CA MET A 1 -63.53 -13.28 -1.84
C MET A 1 -62.10 -13.59 -2.24
N ASN A 2 -61.19 -12.61 -2.10
CA ASN A 2 -59.77 -12.80 -2.42
C ASN A 2 -59.04 -13.21 -1.14
N ASN A 3 -58.69 -14.50 -1.05
CA ASN A 3 -57.87 -15.02 0.04
C ASN A 3 -56.40 -14.73 -0.27
N TRP A 4 -55.95 -13.50 0.03
CA TRP A 4 -54.51 -13.20 0.04
C TRP A 4 -53.92 -13.74 1.35
N LYS A 5 -53.20 -14.86 1.25
CA LYS A 5 -52.31 -15.32 2.31
C LYS A 5 -50.93 -14.71 2.04
N PRO A 6 -50.29 -14.03 3.00
CA PRO A 6 -48.91 -13.61 2.83
C PRO A 6 -48.05 -14.86 2.69
N ASP A 7 -47.28 -14.93 1.61
CA ASP A 7 -46.24 -15.93 1.44
C ASP A 7 -45.05 -15.54 2.33
N PHE A 8 -44.90 -16.25 3.45
CA PHE A 8 -43.81 -16.06 4.41
C PHE A 8 -42.55 -16.87 4.05
N SER A 9 -42.54 -17.62 2.94
CA SER A 9 -41.37 -18.42 2.55
C SER A 9 -40.24 -17.52 2.04
N ASN A 10 -40.57 -16.46 1.31
CA ASN A 10 -39.58 -15.60 0.67
C ASN A 10 -38.69 -14.84 1.68
N SER A 11 -39.22 -14.48 2.85
CA SER A 11 -38.44 -13.77 3.88
C SER A 11 -37.44 -14.66 4.62
N HIS A 12 -37.68 -15.97 4.66
CA HIS A 12 -36.78 -16.91 5.33
C HIS A 12 -35.55 -17.19 4.48
N ASP A 13 -35.75 -17.35 3.16
CA ASP A 13 -34.66 -17.58 2.21
C ASP A 13 -33.78 -16.34 2.04
N GLU A 14 -34.38 -15.14 2.00
CA GLU A 14 -33.62 -13.86 2.02
C GLU A 14 -32.81 -13.68 3.30
N TYR A 15 -33.37 -14.06 4.46
CA TYR A 15 -32.66 -14.01 5.74
C TYR A 15 -31.45 -14.96 5.73
N ILE A 16 -31.63 -16.21 5.27
CA ILE A 16 -30.53 -17.18 5.17
C ILE A 16 -29.46 -16.68 4.20
N ALA A 17 -29.83 -16.14 3.04
CA ALA A 17 -28.88 -15.59 2.07
C ALA A 17 -28.05 -14.46 2.67
N SER A 18 -28.69 -13.49 3.34
CA SER A 18 -28.00 -12.37 4.00
C SER A 18 -27.09 -12.83 5.15
N PHE A 19 -27.48 -13.87 5.87
CA PHE A 19 -26.69 -14.44 6.96
C PHE A 19 -25.44 -15.17 6.43
N VAL A 20 -25.57 -15.93 5.34
CA VAL A 20 -24.45 -16.58 4.66
C VAL A 20 -23.49 -15.55 4.05
N GLU A 21 -24.01 -14.48 3.47
CA GLU A 21 -23.21 -13.36 2.96
C GLU A 21 -22.41 -12.68 4.08
N ALA A 22 -23.06 -12.39 5.22
CA ALA A 22 -22.40 -11.82 6.40
C ALA A 22 -21.29 -12.74 6.95
N LEU A 23 -21.52 -14.05 6.99
CA LEU A 23 -20.51 -15.03 7.40
C LEU A 23 -19.32 -15.08 6.44
N ASN A 24 -19.56 -14.98 5.13
CA ASN A 24 -18.48 -14.93 4.13
C ASN A 24 -17.66 -13.64 4.26
N VAL A 25 -18.30 -12.48 4.43
CA VAL A 25 -17.62 -11.21 4.66
C VAL A 25 -16.81 -11.23 5.96
N GLN A 26 -17.33 -11.86 7.01
CA GLN A 26 -16.63 -12.01 8.28
C GLN A 26 -15.38 -12.89 8.14
N ASN A 27 -15.47 -14.00 7.41
CA ASN A 27 -14.36 -14.91 7.14
C ASN A 27 -13.27 -14.25 6.26
N GLU A 28 -13.68 -13.46 5.25
CA GLU A 28 -12.73 -12.68 4.44
C GLU A 28 -11.99 -11.62 5.26
N ASN A 29 -12.70 -10.94 6.17
CA ASN A 29 -12.08 -9.96 7.06
C ASN A 29 -11.11 -10.61 8.05
N GLU A 30 -11.46 -11.76 8.62
CA GLU A 30 -10.56 -12.54 9.47
C GLU A 30 -9.33 -13.04 8.70
N ALA A 31 -9.49 -13.43 7.43
CA ALA A 31 -8.39 -13.78 6.54
C ALA A 31 -7.47 -12.58 6.21
N ILE A 32 -8.01 -11.37 6.05
CA ILE A 32 -7.24 -10.14 5.82
C ILE A 32 -6.50 -9.72 7.10
N LEU A 33 -7.15 -9.79 8.26
CA LEU A 33 -6.59 -9.38 9.55
C LEU A 33 -5.52 -10.35 10.06
N SER A 34 -5.59 -11.63 9.70
CA SER A 34 -4.58 -12.64 10.05
C SER A 34 -3.31 -12.59 9.17
N GLN A 35 -3.33 -11.83 8.06
CA GLN A 35 -2.16 -11.67 7.21
C GLN A 35 -1.20 -10.60 7.74
N LYS A 36 0.07 -10.99 7.94
CA LYS A 36 1.17 -10.07 8.32
C LYS A 36 1.39 -8.92 7.31
N ARG A 37 0.93 -9.07 6.06
CA ARG A 37 0.97 -8.07 4.99
C ARG A 37 -0.29 -8.17 4.15
N THR A 38 -1.15 -7.15 4.19
CA THR A 38 -2.33 -7.04 3.32
C THR A 38 -2.00 -6.35 1.99
N ARG A 39 -2.89 -6.41 0.99
CA ARG A 39 -2.76 -5.63 -0.27
C ARG A 39 -2.54 -4.14 -0.01
N TYR A 40 -3.16 -3.59 1.04
CA TYR A 40 -3.00 -2.21 1.48
C TYR A 40 -1.57 -1.93 2.00
N THR A 41 -0.96 -2.88 2.72
CA THR A 41 0.46 -2.74 3.11
C THR A 41 1.42 -2.81 1.92
N LYS A 42 1.09 -3.58 0.87
CA LYS A 42 1.93 -3.66 -0.35
C LYS A 42 1.94 -2.33 -1.11
N GLY A 43 0.78 -1.72 -1.32
CA GLY A 43 0.68 -0.41 -1.97
C GLY A 43 1.37 0.70 -1.18
N ALA A 44 1.16 0.73 0.15
CA ALA A 44 1.84 1.67 1.02
C ALA A 44 3.37 1.51 0.98
N ASN A 45 3.88 0.27 1.00
CA ASN A 45 5.31 0.00 0.89
C ASN A 45 5.91 0.49 -0.44
N GLN A 46 5.18 0.36 -1.55
CA GLN A 46 5.64 0.86 -2.84
C GLN A 46 5.73 2.39 -2.85
N ILE A 47 4.74 3.09 -2.27
CA ILE A 47 4.76 4.55 -2.15
C ILE A 47 5.92 4.98 -1.25
N ILE A 48 6.13 4.32 -0.11
CA ILE A 48 7.24 4.59 0.80
C ILE A 48 8.59 4.46 0.07
N GLN A 49 8.78 3.37 -0.68
CA GLN A 49 10.00 3.15 -1.47
C GLN A 49 10.22 4.25 -2.51
N GLN A 50 9.16 4.67 -3.22
CA GLN A 50 9.25 5.75 -4.21
C GLN A 50 9.63 7.08 -3.56
N VAL A 51 9.03 7.41 -2.42
CA VAL A 51 9.32 8.66 -1.69
C VAL A 51 10.75 8.65 -1.16
N GLN A 52 11.20 7.53 -0.59
CA GLN A 52 12.58 7.36 -0.11
C GLN A 52 13.59 7.54 -1.26
N GLN A 53 13.33 6.92 -2.42
CA GLN A 53 14.20 7.04 -3.58
C GLN A 53 14.28 8.49 -4.08
N ARG A 54 13.13 9.16 -4.23
CA ARG A 54 13.09 10.57 -4.67
C ARG A 54 13.83 11.50 -3.69
N PHE A 55 13.69 11.25 -2.39
CA PHE A 55 14.40 12.02 -1.38
C PHE A 55 15.92 11.87 -1.52
N LEU A 56 16.41 10.63 -1.67
CA LEU A 56 17.83 10.36 -1.85
C LEU A 56 18.36 11.00 -3.14
N GLU A 57 17.63 10.90 -4.24
CA GLU A 57 18.02 11.52 -5.53
C GLU A 57 18.07 13.04 -5.45
N THR A 58 17.10 13.66 -4.75
CA THR A 58 17.09 15.11 -4.54
C THR A 58 18.31 15.54 -3.72
N ARG A 59 18.56 14.86 -2.60
CA ARG A 59 19.73 15.11 -1.75
C ARG A 59 21.04 14.91 -2.51
N ARG A 60 21.12 13.90 -3.37
CA ARG A 60 22.29 13.66 -4.23
C ARG A 60 22.60 14.86 -5.11
N ALA A 61 21.59 15.41 -5.78
CA ALA A 61 21.76 16.57 -6.65
C ALA A 61 22.27 17.79 -5.86
N GLU A 62 21.67 18.08 -4.71
CA GLU A 62 22.11 19.18 -3.84
C GLU A 62 23.57 19.01 -3.37
N GLU A 63 23.98 17.80 -3.01
CA GLU A 63 25.34 17.53 -2.54
C GLU A 63 26.36 17.53 -3.68
N ILE A 64 25.95 17.18 -4.90
CA ILE A 64 26.77 17.36 -6.12
C ILE A 64 27.01 18.84 -6.38
N ASP A 65 25.96 19.67 -6.31
CA ASP A 65 26.09 21.12 -6.51
C ASP A 65 27.04 21.74 -5.47
N LYS A 66 26.91 21.36 -4.19
CA LYS A 66 27.87 21.77 -3.15
C LYS A 66 29.29 21.32 -3.44
N ALA A 67 29.47 20.08 -3.89
CA ALA A 67 30.80 19.57 -4.22
C ALA A 67 31.44 20.35 -5.38
N LEU A 68 30.64 20.81 -6.34
CA LEU A 68 31.10 21.68 -7.42
C LEU A 68 31.48 23.07 -6.89
N ASP A 69 30.64 23.68 -6.04
CA ASP A 69 30.91 24.97 -5.42
C ASP A 69 32.20 24.96 -4.59
N GLU A 70 32.42 23.87 -3.85
CA GLU A 70 33.61 23.65 -3.01
C GLU A 70 34.84 23.15 -3.79
N LYS A 71 34.69 22.85 -5.08
CA LYS A 71 35.72 22.19 -5.92
C LYS A 71 36.23 20.87 -5.32
N ASN A 72 35.34 20.12 -4.66
CA ASN A 72 35.64 18.85 -4.01
C ASN A 72 35.45 17.68 -4.99
N GLU A 73 36.49 17.40 -5.77
CA GLU A 73 36.49 16.35 -6.79
C GLU A 73 36.17 14.96 -6.21
N ALA A 74 36.74 14.61 -5.05
CA ALA A 74 36.51 13.31 -4.43
C ALA A 74 35.02 13.09 -4.09
N ARG A 75 34.37 14.12 -3.53
CA ARG A 75 32.95 14.06 -3.18
C ARG A 75 32.07 14.05 -4.42
N PHE A 76 32.41 14.83 -5.44
CA PHE A 76 31.72 14.80 -6.73
C PHE A 76 31.78 13.42 -7.39
N MET A 77 32.97 12.79 -7.43
CA MET A 77 33.15 11.46 -8.01
C MET A 77 32.39 10.38 -7.23
N ALA A 78 32.43 10.43 -5.89
CA ALA A 78 31.71 9.48 -5.04
C ALA A 78 30.18 9.60 -5.19
N LEU A 79 29.67 10.81 -5.40
CA LEU A 79 28.25 11.06 -5.61
C LEU A 79 27.80 10.79 -7.05
N THR A 80 28.68 10.77 -8.05
CA THR A 80 28.33 10.48 -9.46
C THR A 80 28.50 9.01 -9.84
N SER A 81 29.26 8.23 -9.06
CA SER A 81 29.49 6.80 -9.28
C SER A 81 28.32 5.90 -8.89
N GLU A 82 28.39 4.63 -9.29
CA GLU A 82 27.50 3.58 -8.80
C GLU A 82 27.66 3.39 -7.27
N GLY A 83 26.56 3.16 -6.56
CA GLY A 83 26.58 2.99 -5.10
C GLY A 83 26.74 4.29 -4.30
N TRP A 84 26.50 5.45 -4.92
CA TRP A 84 26.51 6.78 -4.29
C TRP A 84 25.64 6.87 -3.03
N GLU A 85 24.64 6.00 -2.89
CA GLU A 85 23.75 5.97 -1.73
C GLU A 85 24.49 5.74 -0.41
N LYS A 86 25.71 5.16 -0.45
CA LYS A 86 26.57 4.95 0.73
C LYS A 86 27.37 6.19 1.15
N HIS A 87 27.36 7.24 0.32
CA HIS A 87 28.17 8.45 0.48
C HIS A 87 27.32 9.69 0.80
N LEU A 88 26.01 9.52 0.93
CA LEU A 88 25.07 10.51 1.48
C LEU A 88 24.95 10.42 2.99
#